data_AF-A0A962QRV0-F1
#
_entry.id   AF-A0A962QRV0-F1
#
_cell.length_a   1.000
_cell.length_b   1.000
_cell.length_c   1.000
_cell.angle_alpha   90.00
_cell.angle_beta   90.00
_cell.angle_gamma   90.00
#
_symmetry.space_group_name_H-M   'P 1'
#
loop_
_entity.id
_entity.type
_entity.pdbx_description
1 polymer ?
#
loop_
_entity_poly.entity_id
_entity_poly.type
_entity_poly.pdbx_seq_one_letter_code
_entity_poly.pdbx_strand_id
1 'polypeptide(L)'
;MQFSVLVMILLGVMAAAYHLGRRRSLASVGGRSGVRNLHSLPAYYGFYTALWAGLPALLVAGLWVFFEGSLITSMVVQSLPASLRDVPPERLGLLVNDITNLANGNIVSTQVDAGMQRAADHMNELRTIGRVALAAVALSIALAAGSLAWRAIGPKMRARNRVERIVSGLLIGSSLIAILTTVGIVLSVLFESFRFFQKIPVTDFLFGLEWSPQVALRADQVGASGAFGSVPLFAGTLLISFIALLVAVPIGLMAAIYLADYASPRLRSYAKPVLEVLAGVPTVVYGFFAALTLAPAIRGAGEAMGMTVSSESALAAGLVMGVMIIPFVSSLSDDVINAVPQSLRDAAYALGATRSET
;
A
#
# COMPACT_ATOMS: atom_id res chain seq x y z
N MET A 1 3.65 10.48 24.89
CA MET A 1 4.11 11.13 23.64
C MET A 1 3.65 10.29 22.45
N GLN A 2 3.07 10.90 21.42
CA GLN A 2 2.67 10.17 20.21
C GLN A 2 3.91 9.69 19.44
N PHE A 3 3.84 8.52 18.80
CA PHE A 3 4.98 7.97 18.05
C PHE A 3 5.46 8.92 16.94
N SER A 4 4.53 9.59 16.24
CA SER A 4 4.85 10.63 15.26
C SER A 4 5.69 11.77 15.85
N VAL A 5 5.38 12.19 17.08
CA VAL A 5 6.15 13.22 17.80
C VAL A 5 7.56 12.72 18.12
N LEU A 6 7.72 11.45 18.53
CA LEU A 6 9.05 10.85 18.73
C LEU A 6 9.88 10.89 17.45
N VAL A 7 9.30 10.50 16.32
CA VAL A 7 9.99 10.52 15.03
C VAL A 7 10.40 11.94 14.65
N MET A 8 9.52 12.94 14.83
CA MET A 8 9.86 14.34 14.57
C MET A 8 11.00 14.84 15.45
N ILE A 9 11.00 14.50 16.75
CA ILE A 9 12.09 14.86 17.66
C ILE A 9 13.39 14.18 17.23
N LEU A 10 13.37 12.89 16.88
CA LEU A 10 14.55 12.18 16.40
C LEU A 10 15.11 12.79 15.11
N LEU A 11 14.25 13.19 14.16
CA LEU A 11 14.69 13.92 12.96
C LEU A 11 15.33 15.27 13.31
N GLY A 12 14.78 15.98 14.29
CA GLY A 12 15.38 17.20 14.83
C GLY A 12 16.77 16.95 15.46
N VAL A 13 16.91 15.89 16.25
CA VAL A 13 18.19 15.45 16.84
C VAL A 13 19.19 15.08 15.74
N MET A 14 18.76 14.38 14.69
CA MET A 14 19.60 14.04 13.54
C MET A 14 20.08 15.29 12.79
N ALA A 15 19.19 16.26 12.56
CA ALA A 15 19.54 17.54 11.92
C ALA A 15 20.54 18.33 12.78
N ALA A 16 20.32 18.40 14.10
CA ALA A 16 21.26 19.03 15.02
C ALA A 16 22.63 18.30 14.99
N ALA A 17 22.62 16.97 15.08
CA ALA A 17 23.82 16.14 15.04
C ALA A 17 24.58 16.31 13.72
N TYR A 18 23.89 16.48 12.59
CA TYR A 18 24.50 16.80 11.29
C TYR A 18 25.28 18.12 11.35
N HIS A 19 24.64 19.18 11.82
CA HIS A 19 25.28 20.50 11.92
C HIS A 19 26.44 20.49 12.93
N LEU A 20 26.29 19.82 14.07
CA LEU A 20 27.34 19.66 15.09
C LEU A 20 28.55 18.89 14.55
N GLY A 21 28.33 17.80 13.81
CA GLY A 21 29.39 17.02 13.18
C GLY A 21 30.16 17.82 12.13
N ARG A 22 29.43 18.52 11.25
CA ARG A 22 30.03 19.40 10.23
C ARG A 22 30.81 20.57 10.85
N ARG A 23 30.28 21.20 11.91
CA ARG A 23 30.97 22.29 12.62
C ARG A 23 32.26 21.78 13.28
N ARG A 24 32.22 20.62 13.92
CA ARG A 24 33.41 20.02 14.55
C ARG A 24 34.48 19.63 13.55
N SER A 25 34.11 19.08 12.39
CA SER A 25 35.11 18.76 11.35
C SER A 25 35.85 20.02 10.88
N LEU A 26 35.14 21.14 10.70
CA LEU A 26 35.76 22.42 10.34
C LEU A 26 36.62 22.99 11.48
N ALA A 27 36.13 22.94 12.72
CA ALA A 27 36.89 23.40 13.88
C ALA A 27 38.20 22.62 14.07
N SER A 28 38.21 21.31 13.77
CA SER A 28 39.39 20.45 13.90
C SER A 28 40.56 20.80 12.96
N VAL A 29 40.32 21.64 11.95
CA VAL A 29 41.32 22.09 10.97
C VAL A 29 41.48 23.61 10.95
N GLY A 30 41.06 24.32 11.99
CA GLY A 30 41.20 25.78 12.07
C GLY A 30 40.17 26.57 11.24
N GLY A 31 39.04 25.95 10.87
CA GLY A 31 37.92 26.61 10.20
C GLY A 31 37.86 26.34 8.69
N ARG A 32 37.21 27.25 7.94
CA ARG A 32 36.94 27.06 6.50
C ARG A 32 38.20 27.05 5.63
N SER A 33 39.26 27.74 6.06
CA SER A 33 40.54 27.78 5.35
C SER A 33 41.27 26.42 5.36
N GLY A 34 41.09 25.62 6.41
CA GLY A 34 41.75 24.32 6.56
C GLY A 34 41.00 23.12 5.99
N VAL A 35 39.91 23.33 5.23
CA VAL A 35 39.08 22.23 4.67
C VAL A 35 39.92 21.25 3.85
N ARG A 36 40.97 21.73 3.17
CA ARG A 36 41.90 20.90 2.38
C ARG A 36 42.65 19.85 3.22
N ASN A 37 42.76 20.06 4.53
CA ASN A 37 43.41 19.14 5.46
C ASN A 37 42.49 18.01 5.95
N LEU A 38 41.20 18.04 5.61
CA LEU A 38 40.26 16.96 5.88
C LEU A 38 40.32 15.90 4.78
N HIS A 39 40.32 14.62 5.16
CA HIS A 39 40.26 13.53 4.19
C HIS A 39 38.92 13.46 3.42
N SER A 40 37.81 13.91 4.02
CA SER A 40 36.47 13.84 3.42
C SER A 40 35.80 15.21 3.47
N LEU A 41 34.82 15.45 2.58
CA LEU A 41 34.03 16.68 2.61
C LEU A 41 33.33 16.82 3.98
N PRO A 42 33.24 18.05 4.55
CA PRO A 42 32.60 18.30 5.85
C PRO A 42 31.17 17.75 5.96
N ALA A 43 30.44 17.65 4.84
CA ALA A 43 29.11 17.07 4.80
C ALA A 43 29.08 15.60 5.26
N TYR A 44 30.08 14.78 4.92
CA TYR A 44 30.14 13.37 5.32
C TYR A 44 30.33 13.20 6.83
N TYR A 45 31.02 14.13 7.50
CA TYR A 45 31.13 14.12 8.96
C TYR A 45 29.80 14.43 9.63
N GLY A 46 29.01 15.34 9.04
CA GLY A 46 27.63 15.59 9.48
C GLY A 46 26.72 14.39 9.24
N PHE A 47 26.78 13.76 8.06
CA PHE A 47 25.99 12.54 7.81
C PHE A 47 26.38 11.41 8.75
N TYR A 48 27.67 11.23 9.04
CA TYR A 48 28.13 10.22 9.98
C TYR A 48 27.53 10.41 11.38
N THR A 49 27.57 11.63 11.94
CA THR A 49 26.99 11.91 13.26
C THR A 49 25.48 11.81 13.26
N ALA A 50 24.81 12.26 12.20
CA ALA A 50 23.37 12.13 12.06
C ALA A 50 22.91 10.66 11.98
N LEU A 51 23.61 9.83 11.21
CA LEU A 51 23.29 8.40 11.09
C LEU A 51 23.51 7.66 12.41
N TRP A 52 24.57 7.96 13.14
CA TRP A 52 24.80 7.36 14.46
C TRP A 52 23.82 7.85 15.53
N ALA A 53 23.36 9.10 15.46
CA ALA A 53 22.31 9.59 16.35
C ALA A 53 20.93 8.99 16.02
N GLY A 54 20.62 8.83 14.73
CA GLY A 54 19.30 8.39 14.28
C GLY A 54 19.12 6.88 14.28
N LEU A 55 20.02 6.15 13.61
CA LEU A 55 19.79 4.76 13.23
C LEU A 55 19.59 3.82 14.43
N PRO A 56 20.43 3.85 15.49
CA PRO A 56 20.23 2.98 16.65
C PRO A 56 18.94 3.31 17.41
N ALA A 57 18.58 4.60 17.53
CA ALA A 57 17.36 5.03 18.18
C ALA A 57 16.10 4.61 17.41
N LEU A 58 16.13 4.74 16.08
CA LEU A 58 15.07 4.27 15.18
C LEU A 58 14.94 2.75 15.21
N LEU A 59 16.05 2.01 15.32
CA LEU A 59 16.03 0.56 15.43
C LEU A 59 15.35 0.10 16.73
N VAL A 60 15.66 0.73 17.87
CA VAL A 60 14.99 0.42 19.14
C VAL A 60 13.50 0.80 19.09
N ALA A 61 13.17 1.95 18.51
CA ALA A 61 11.78 2.33 18.31
C ALA A 61 11.00 1.37 17.41
N GLY A 62 11.62 0.92 16.32
CA GLY A 62 11.03 -0.08 15.43
C GLY A 62 10.82 -1.42 16.11
N LEU A 63 11.81 -1.91 16.87
CA LEU A 63 11.68 -3.14 17.66
C LEU A 63 10.57 -3.02 18.71
N TRP A 64 10.47 -1.91 19.43
CA TRP A 64 9.40 -1.70 20.39
C TRP A 64 8.03 -1.75 19.71
N VAL A 65 7.82 -1.03 18.59
CA VAL A 65 6.54 -1.05 17.87
C VAL A 65 6.17 -2.46 17.40
N PHE A 66 7.16 -3.24 16.95
CA PHE A 66 6.93 -4.62 16.52
C PHE A 66 6.46 -5.53 17.68
N PHE A 67 7.02 -5.36 18.88
CA PHE A 67 6.74 -6.23 20.03
C PHE A 67 5.69 -5.67 21.03
N GLU A 68 5.39 -4.37 21.00
CA GLU A 68 4.53 -3.68 21.99
C GLU A 68 3.18 -4.37 22.12
N GLY A 69 2.51 -4.67 21.00
CA GLY A 69 1.20 -5.29 21.01
C GLY A 69 1.20 -6.66 21.70
N SER A 70 2.18 -7.51 21.39
CA SER A 70 2.29 -8.85 21.97
C SER A 70 2.66 -8.78 23.46
N LEU A 71 3.62 -7.92 23.83
CA LEU A 71 4.08 -7.78 25.21
C LEU A 71 2.98 -7.23 26.12
N ILE A 72 2.34 -6.12 25.72
CA ILE A 72 1.27 -5.50 26.53
C ILE A 72 0.09 -6.45 26.67
N THR A 73 -0.32 -7.12 25.58
CA THR A 73 -1.42 -8.09 25.65
C THR A 73 -1.10 -9.24 26.61
N SER A 74 0.13 -9.78 26.56
CA SER A 74 0.55 -10.84 27.48
C SER A 74 0.54 -10.39 28.95
N MET A 75 1.00 -9.17 29.22
CA MET A 75 0.97 -8.58 30.58
C MET A 75 -0.46 -8.37 31.08
N VAL A 76 -1.35 -7.87 30.22
CA VAL A 76 -2.77 -7.65 30.56
C VAL A 76 -3.47 -8.99 30.83
N VAL A 77 -3.27 -10.00 29.98
CA VAL A 77 -3.83 -11.34 30.19
C VAL A 77 -3.33 -11.96 31.50
N GLN A 78 -2.05 -11.75 31.84
CA GLN A 78 -1.46 -12.18 33.11
C GLN A 78 -1.93 -11.38 34.34
N SER A 79 -2.58 -10.23 34.15
CA SER A 79 -3.23 -9.46 35.22
C SER A 79 -4.71 -9.82 35.42
N LEU A 80 -5.33 -10.54 34.48
CA LEU A 80 -6.75 -10.89 34.57
C LEU A 80 -7.01 -11.88 35.73
N PRO A 81 -8.14 -11.78 36.44
CA PRO A 81 -8.57 -12.81 37.40
C PRO A 81 -8.60 -14.20 36.77
N ALA A 82 -8.28 -15.25 37.55
CA ALA A 82 -8.27 -16.64 37.08
C ALA A 82 -9.62 -17.05 36.41
N SER A 83 -10.74 -16.55 36.93
CA SER A 83 -12.08 -16.76 36.37
C SER A 83 -12.26 -16.26 34.94
N LEU A 84 -11.51 -15.24 34.52
CA LEU A 84 -11.55 -14.67 33.16
C LEU A 84 -10.42 -15.18 32.27
N ARG A 85 -9.36 -15.75 32.87
CA ARG A 85 -8.20 -16.29 32.17
C ARG A 85 -8.39 -17.76 31.77
N ASP A 86 -8.98 -18.56 32.65
CA ASP A 86 -9.16 -20.00 32.48
C ASP A 86 -10.41 -20.33 31.66
N VAL A 87 -10.56 -19.64 30.53
CA VAL A 87 -11.63 -19.83 29.56
C VAL A 87 -11.08 -20.42 28.26
N PRO A 88 -11.90 -21.06 27.41
CA PRO A 88 -11.46 -21.57 26.11
C PRO A 88 -10.73 -20.48 25.29
N PRO A 89 -9.68 -20.81 24.51
CA PRO A 89 -8.85 -19.83 23.80
C PRO A 89 -9.63 -18.86 22.91
N GLU A 90 -10.72 -19.33 22.31
CA GLU A 90 -11.64 -18.53 21.48
C GLU A 90 -12.34 -17.43 22.27
N ARG A 91 -12.84 -17.76 23.48
CA ARG A 91 -13.45 -16.79 24.39
C ARG A 91 -12.42 -15.82 24.94
N LEU A 92 -11.21 -16.28 25.23
CA LEU A 92 -10.12 -15.42 25.69
C LEU A 92 -9.73 -14.41 24.60
N GLY A 93 -9.66 -14.84 23.34
CA GLY A 93 -9.39 -13.95 22.20
C GLY A 93 -10.46 -12.88 22.02
N LEU A 94 -11.74 -13.24 22.13
CA LEU A 94 -12.84 -12.27 22.12
C LEU A 94 -12.76 -11.28 23.28
N LEU A 95 -12.46 -11.76 24.49
CA LEU A 95 -12.31 -10.92 25.68
C LEU A 95 -11.16 -9.91 25.51
N VAL A 96 -10.01 -10.35 25.00
CA VAL A 96 -8.85 -9.49 24.72
C VAL A 96 -9.19 -8.43 23.66
N ASN A 97 -9.97 -8.80 22.63
CA ASN A 97 -10.43 -7.85 21.62
C ASN A 97 -11.40 -6.82 22.21
N ASP A 98 -12.35 -7.23 23.05
CA ASP A 98 -13.25 -6.30 23.74
C ASP A 98 -12.48 -5.37 24.70
N ILE A 99 -11.51 -5.87 25.47
CA ILE A 99 -10.61 -5.05 26.31
C ILE A 99 -9.83 -4.04 25.44
N THR A 100 -9.35 -4.46 24.28
CA THR A 100 -8.63 -3.60 23.34
C THR A 100 -9.52 -2.52 22.74
N ASN A 101 -10.74 -2.88 22.35
CA ASN A 101 -11.73 -1.94 21.84
C ASN A 101 -12.14 -0.93 22.90
N LEU A 102 -12.41 -1.38 24.12
CA LEU A 102 -12.73 -0.52 25.26
C LEU A 102 -11.57 0.45 25.57
N ALA A 103 -10.33 -0.04 25.59
CA ALA A 103 -9.14 0.78 25.81
C ALA A 103 -8.96 1.86 24.72
N ASN A 104 -9.40 1.58 23.49
CA ASN A 104 -9.36 2.51 22.36
C ASN A 104 -10.60 3.44 22.28
N GLY A 105 -11.61 3.26 23.14
CA GLY A 105 -12.87 4.00 23.08
C GLY A 105 -13.84 3.54 21.98
N ASN A 106 -13.67 2.32 21.48
CA ASN A 106 -14.52 1.69 20.48
C ASN A 106 -15.68 0.90 21.11
N ILE A 107 -16.66 0.53 20.28
CA ILE A 107 -17.81 -0.30 20.68
C ILE A 107 -17.31 -1.72 21.03
N VAL A 108 -17.82 -2.27 22.14
CA VAL A 108 -17.55 -3.64 22.62
C VAL A 108 -18.73 -4.58 22.32
N SER A 109 -18.42 -5.85 22.16
CA SER A 109 -19.39 -6.90 21.78
C SER A 109 -20.24 -7.36 22.98
N THR A 110 -19.72 -7.21 24.19
CA THR A 110 -20.33 -7.65 25.45
C THR A 110 -20.54 -6.51 26.43
N GLN A 111 -21.37 -6.72 27.46
CA GLN A 111 -21.58 -5.72 28.51
C GLN A 111 -20.26 -5.46 29.26
N VAL A 112 -19.94 -4.19 29.47
CA VAL A 112 -18.72 -3.77 30.18
C VAL A 112 -18.84 -4.16 31.65
N ASP A 113 -18.10 -5.18 32.04
CA ASP A 113 -17.93 -5.55 33.45
C ASP A 113 -16.80 -4.72 34.10
N ALA A 114 -16.85 -4.58 35.43
CA ALA A 114 -15.82 -3.89 36.20
C ALA A 114 -14.42 -4.53 36.02
N GLY A 115 -14.35 -5.85 35.81
CA GLY A 115 -13.11 -6.54 35.48
C GLY A 115 -12.53 -6.13 34.12
N MET A 116 -13.40 -5.95 33.12
CA MET A 116 -13.02 -5.53 31.77
C MET A 116 -12.55 -4.07 31.74
N GLN A 117 -13.25 -3.18 32.46
CA GLN A 117 -12.84 -1.78 32.59
C GLN A 117 -11.45 -1.65 33.24
N ARG A 118 -11.19 -2.36 34.35
CA ARG A 118 -9.87 -2.36 34.99
C ARG A 118 -8.76 -2.87 34.07
N ALA A 119 -9.05 -3.91 33.29
CA ALA A 119 -8.08 -4.44 32.32
C ALA A 119 -7.79 -3.44 31.19
N ALA A 120 -8.81 -2.72 30.71
CA ALA A 120 -8.65 -1.67 29.71
C ALA A 120 -7.84 -0.48 30.26
N ASP A 121 -8.11 -0.06 31.50
CA ASP A 121 -7.38 0.99 32.19
C ASP A 121 -5.91 0.59 32.38
N HIS A 122 -5.65 -0.64 32.84
CA HIS A 122 -4.30 -1.18 32.97
C HIS A 122 -3.56 -1.26 31.62
N MET A 123 -4.24 -1.65 30.55
CA MET A 123 -3.65 -1.62 29.20
C MET A 123 -3.27 -0.20 28.76
N ASN A 124 -4.11 0.79 29.04
CA ASN A 124 -3.82 2.18 28.74
C ASN A 124 -2.65 2.73 29.57
N GLU A 125 -2.53 2.32 30.83
CA GLU A 125 -1.38 2.61 31.68
C GLU A 125 -0.09 2.02 31.10
N LEU A 126 -0.09 0.71 30.78
CA LEU A 126 1.06 0.03 30.18
C LEU A 126 1.49 0.67 28.85
N ARG A 127 0.54 1.03 27.98
CA ARG A 127 0.82 1.75 26.73
C ARG A 127 1.43 3.12 27.00
N THR A 128 0.95 3.83 28.02
CA THR A 128 1.49 5.15 28.40
C THR A 128 2.92 5.04 28.93
N ILE A 129 3.16 4.10 29.85
CA ILE A 129 4.50 3.78 30.37
C ILE A 129 5.42 3.38 29.23
N GLY A 130 4.98 2.47 28.36
CA GLY A 130 5.72 2.00 27.19
C GLY A 130 6.15 3.14 26.26
N ARG A 131 5.24 4.05 25.93
CA ARG A 131 5.54 5.23 25.10
C ARG A 131 6.55 6.17 25.74
N VAL A 132 6.43 6.43 27.05
CA VAL A 132 7.35 7.32 27.79
C VAL A 132 8.72 6.66 27.93
N ALA A 133 8.77 5.37 28.28
CA ALA A 133 9.99 4.59 28.37
C ALA A 133 10.70 4.52 27.02
N LEU A 134 9.98 4.22 25.94
CA LEU A 134 10.53 4.23 24.59
C LEU A 134 11.11 5.59 24.24
N ALA A 135 10.39 6.68 24.52
CA ALA A 135 10.88 8.03 24.26
C ALA A 135 12.19 8.32 25.00
N ALA A 136 12.24 8.03 26.30
CA ALA A 136 13.41 8.23 27.12
C ALA A 136 14.61 7.40 26.62
N VAL A 137 14.40 6.11 26.33
CA VAL A 137 15.44 5.20 25.84
C VAL A 137 15.93 5.61 24.44
N ALA A 138 15.03 5.86 23.50
CA ALA A 138 15.38 6.24 22.14
C ALA A 138 16.15 7.56 22.10
N LEU A 139 15.73 8.58 22.86
CA LEU A 139 16.44 9.86 22.95
C LEU A 139 17.80 9.71 23.64
N SER A 140 17.89 8.91 24.70
CA SER A 140 19.16 8.65 25.38
C SER A 140 20.15 7.96 24.46
N ILE A 141 19.71 6.96 23.71
CA ILE A 141 20.52 6.26 22.69
C ILE A 141 20.94 7.23 21.59
N ALA A 142 20.02 8.06 21.08
CA ALA A 142 20.33 9.03 20.04
C ALA A 142 21.41 10.02 20.47
N LEU A 143 21.29 10.57 21.68
CA LEU A 143 22.26 11.50 22.24
C LEU A 143 23.59 10.82 22.54
N ALA A 144 23.58 9.62 23.12
CA ALA A 144 24.80 8.87 23.44
C ALA A 144 25.56 8.48 22.16
N ALA A 145 24.89 7.84 21.21
CA ALA A 145 25.49 7.41 19.95
C ALA A 145 25.95 8.59 19.10
N GLY A 146 25.15 9.67 19.03
CA GLY A 146 25.51 10.92 18.37
C GLY A 146 26.73 11.60 19.02
N SER A 147 26.79 11.64 20.35
CA SER A 147 27.92 12.20 21.11
C SER A 147 29.20 11.40 20.92
N LEU A 148 29.13 10.06 20.93
CA LEU A 148 30.27 9.18 20.64
C LEU A 148 30.78 9.38 19.21
N ALA A 149 29.88 9.42 18.23
CA ALA A 149 30.23 9.70 16.84
C ALA A 149 30.84 11.08 16.66
N TRP A 150 30.32 12.09 17.35
CA TRP A 150 30.84 13.45 17.35
C TRP A 150 32.24 13.52 17.97
N ARG A 151 32.48 12.84 19.10
CA ARG A 151 33.78 12.74 19.75
C ARG A 151 34.83 12.06 18.87
N ALA A 152 34.42 11.09 18.06
CA ALA A 152 35.29 10.35 17.15
C ALA A 152 35.73 11.14 15.89
N ILE A 153 35.20 12.35 15.66
CA ILE A 153 35.60 13.18 14.52
C ILE A 153 37.04 13.67 14.70
N GLY A 154 37.89 13.34 13.72
CA GLY A 154 39.24 13.89 13.58
C GLY A 154 39.64 14.06 12.11
N PRO A 155 40.70 14.83 11.80
CA PRO A 155 41.02 15.24 10.43
C PRO A 155 41.35 14.08 9.46
N LYS A 156 41.95 13.01 10.00
CA LYS A 156 42.36 11.81 9.24
C LYS A 156 41.23 10.79 9.05
N MET A 157 40.04 11.05 9.61
CA MET A 157 38.92 10.11 9.55
C MET A 157 38.38 10.01 8.11
N ARG A 158 38.22 8.78 7.63
CA ARG A 158 37.57 8.50 6.35
C ARG A 158 36.05 8.50 6.49
N ALA A 159 35.47 9.68 6.76
CA ALA A 159 34.04 9.83 7.04
C ALA A 159 33.16 9.35 5.87
N ARG A 160 33.58 9.60 4.63
CA ARG A 160 32.88 9.13 3.43
C ARG A 160 32.70 7.61 3.43
N ASN A 161 33.79 6.85 3.55
CA ASN A 161 33.75 5.38 3.52
C ASN A 161 32.92 4.79 4.67
N ARG A 162 32.91 5.43 5.84
CA ARG A 162 32.07 4.98 6.97
C ARG A 162 30.58 5.21 6.69
N VAL A 163 30.21 6.36 6.15
CA VAL A 163 28.83 6.66 5.75
C VAL A 163 28.39 5.73 4.63
N GLU A 164 29.21 5.56 3.60
CA GLU A 164 28.92 4.63 2.49
C GLU A 164 28.71 3.20 3.00
N ARG A 165 29.53 2.72 3.94
CA ARG A 165 29.33 1.40 4.54
C ARG A 165 28.00 1.26 5.29
N ILE A 166 27.58 2.30 6.03
CA ILE A 166 26.28 2.31 6.71
C ILE A 166 25.16 2.27 5.67
N VAL A 167 25.20 3.14 4.66
CA VAL A 167 24.17 3.20 3.61
C VAL A 167 24.12 1.90 2.81
N SER A 168 25.26 1.33 2.40
CA SER A 168 25.31 0.02 1.73
C SER A 168 24.75 -1.08 2.62
N GLY A 169 25.03 -1.08 3.93
CA GLY A 169 24.43 -2.03 4.86
C GLY A 169 22.90 -1.91 4.94
N LEU A 170 22.36 -0.67 4.94
CA LEU A 170 20.92 -0.42 4.90
C LEU A 170 20.28 -0.89 3.59
N LEU A 171 20.93 -0.63 2.45
CA LEU A 171 20.46 -1.08 1.14
C LEU A 171 20.48 -2.60 1.01
N ILE A 172 21.53 -3.27 1.50
CA ILE A 172 21.61 -4.73 1.54
C ILE A 172 20.52 -5.31 2.45
N GLY A 173 20.32 -4.73 3.65
CA GLY A 173 19.25 -5.15 4.57
C GLY A 173 17.86 -4.99 3.96
N SER A 174 17.60 -3.84 3.33
CA SER A 174 16.34 -3.57 2.63
C SER A 174 16.09 -4.55 1.49
N SER A 175 17.10 -4.80 0.65
CA SER A 175 17.02 -5.77 -0.44
C SER A 175 16.80 -7.19 0.06
N LEU A 176 17.46 -7.59 1.16
CA LEU A 176 17.28 -8.90 1.77
C LEU A 176 15.84 -9.08 2.31
N ILE A 177 15.31 -8.07 3.00
CA ILE A 177 13.91 -8.09 3.49
C ILE A 177 12.95 -8.23 2.31
N ALA A 178 13.15 -7.49 1.22
CA ALA A 178 12.32 -7.59 0.03
C ALA A 178 12.36 -9.00 -0.58
N ILE A 179 13.55 -9.59 -0.75
CA ILE A 179 13.70 -10.96 -1.27
C ILE A 179 13.02 -11.97 -0.35
N LEU A 180 13.26 -11.90 0.96
CA LEU A 180 12.66 -12.80 1.95
C LEU A 180 11.14 -12.66 1.98
N THR A 181 10.61 -11.45 1.82
CA THR A 181 9.16 -11.20 1.74
C THR A 181 8.57 -11.82 0.49
N THR A 182 9.21 -11.65 -0.68
CA THR A 182 8.77 -12.28 -1.93
C THR A 182 8.78 -13.80 -1.82
N VAL A 183 9.86 -14.39 -1.30
CA VAL A 183 9.94 -15.83 -1.05
C VAL A 183 8.85 -16.26 -0.07
N GLY A 184 8.63 -15.50 1.00
CA GLY A 184 7.56 -15.75 1.97
C GLY A 184 6.17 -15.74 1.35
N ILE A 185 5.86 -14.77 0.48
CA ILE A 185 4.59 -14.70 -0.26
C ILE A 185 4.44 -15.91 -1.18
N VAL A 186 5.46 -16.24 -1.96
CA VAL A 186 5.43 -17.40 -2.89
C VAL A 186 5.22 -18.70 -2.11
N LEU A 187 5.99 -18.93 -1.05
CA LEU A 187 5.84 -20.11 -0.20
C LEU A 187 4.47 -20.14 0.49
N SER A 188 3.97 -19.00 0.98
CA SER A 188 2.65 -18.91 1.59
C SER A 188 1.55 -19.30 0.61
N VAL A 189 1.56 -18.73 -0.60
CA VAL A 189 0.56 -19.07 -1.63
C VAL A 189 0.69 -20.54 -2.01
N LEU A 190 1.91 -21.06 -2.18
CA LEU A 190 2.13 -22.46 -2.53
C LEU A 190 1.63 -23.43 -1.46
N PHE A 191 1.91 -23.19 -0.18
CA PHE A 191 1.44 -24.03 0.92
C PHE A 191 -0.08 -23.96 1.09
N GLU A 192 -0.67 -22.78 0.99
CA GLU A 192 -2.13 -22.62 1.07
C GLU A 192 -2.84 -23.24 -0.15
N SER A 193 -2.27 -23.11 -1.36
CA SER A 193 -2.76 -23.81 -2.55
C SER A 193 -2.67 -25.34 -2.40
N PHE A 194 -1.57 -25.86 -1.84
CA PHE A 194 -1.46 -27.30 -1.58
C PHE A 194 -2.52 -27.79 -0.59
N ARG A 195 -2.73 -27.07 0.52
CA ARG A 195 -3.80 -27.38 1.49
C ARG A 195 -5.20 -27.30 0.87
N PHE A 196 -5.41 -26.35 -0.04
CA PHE A 196 -6.65 -26.23 -0.80
C PHE A 196 -6.90 -27.45 -1.69
N PHE A 197 -5.90 -27.86 -2.49
CA PHE A 197 -6.03 -29.01 -3.39
C PHE A 197 -6.05 -30.38 -2.69
N GLN A 198 -5.67 -30.44 -1.40
CA GLN A 198 -5.95 -31.61 -0.56
C GLN A 198 -7.43 -31.76 -0.22
N LYS A 199 -8.20 -30.65 -0.22
CA LYS A 199 -9.64 -30.65 0.08
C LYS A 199 -10.49 -30.69 -1.19
N ILE A 200 -10.04 -30.04 -2.26
CA ILE A 200 -10.78 -29.89 -3.51
C ILE A 200 -9.94 -30.50 -4.64
N PRO A 201 -10.45 -31.54 -5.33
CA PRO A 201 -9.76 -32.12 -6.47
C PRO A 201 -9.42 -31.07 -7.54
N VAL A 202 -8.23 -31.16 -8.11
CA VAL A 202 -7.77 -30.25 -9.18
C VAL A 202 -8.73 -30.26 -10.37
N THR A 203 -9.33 -31.42 -10.69
CA THR A 203 -10.31 -31.56 -11.76
C THR A 203 -11.57 -30.74 -11.50
N ASP A 204 -12.06 -30.75 -10.26
CA ASP A 204 -13.27 -30.03 -9.87
C ASP A 204 -13.02 -28.53 -9.84
N PHE A 205 -11.80 -28.11 -9.47
CA PHE A 205 -11.38 -26.73 -9.59
C PHE A 205 -11.25 -26.28 -11.06
N LEU A 206 -10.59 -27.05 -11.92
CA LEU A 206 -10.33 -26.65 -13.31
C LEU A 206 -11.58 -26.70 -14.21
N PHE A 207 -12.46 -27.69 -14.00
CA PHE A 207 -13.61 -27.94 -14.87
C PHE A 207 -14.97 -27.69 -14.19
N GLY A 208 -14.98 -27.36 -12.89
CA GLY A 208 -16.20 -27.03 -12.17
C GLY A 208 -16.90 -25.80 -12.77
N LEU A 209 -18.21 -25.90 -12.93
CA LEU A 209 -19.07 -24.88 -13.53
C LEU A 209 -19.77 -23.99 -12.50
N GLU A 210 -19.52 -24.23 -11.21
CA GLU A 210 -20.13 -23.48 -10.12
C GLU A 210 -19.06 -22.81 -9.27
N TRP A 211 -19.31 -21.55 -8.93
CA TRP A 211 -18.50 -20.78 -8.01
C TRP A 211 -19.38 -20.33 -6.83
N SER A 212 -19.29 -21.08 -5.74
CA SER A 212 -19.95 -20.80 -4.47
C SER A 212 -18.97 -21.11 -3.32
N PRO A 213 -18.06 -20.17 -2.99
CA PRO A 213 -17.09 -20.34 -1.92
C PRO A 213 -17.72 -20.29 -0.51
N GLN A 214 -19.03 -20.07 -0.42
CA GLN A 214 -19.79 -19.99 0.83
C GLN A 214 -20.04 -21.40 1.37
N VAL A 215 -19.13 -21.87 2.23
CA VAL A 215 -19.30 -23.10 3.00
C VAL A 215 -20.09 -22.77 4.27
N ALA A 216 -21.11 -23.57 4.61
CA ALA A 216 -21.82 -23.44 5.88
C ALA A 216 -20.82 -23.60 7.05
N LEU A 217 -20.59 -22.52 7.81
CA LEU A 217 -19.70 -22.52 8.98
C LEU A 217 -20.38 -23.09 10.23
N ARG A 218 -21.71 -23.22 10.21
CA ARG A 218 -22.52 -23.80 11.28
C ARG A 218 -23.61 -24.72 10.70
N ALA A 219 -24.04 -25.72 11.48
CA ALA A 219 -25.02 -26.71 11.05
C ALA A 219 -26.42 -26.13 10.73
N ASP A 220 -26.72 -24.92 11.21
CA ASP A 220 -27.94 -24.14 10.98
C ASP A 220 -27.82 -23.16 9.78
N GLN A 221 -26.64 -23.01 9.18
CA GLN A 221 -26.46 -22.18 7.99
C GLN A 221 -26.81 -22.96 6.72
N VAL A 222 -27.68 -22.39 5.90
CA VAL A 222 -27.87 -22.83 4.50
C VAL A 222 -26.64 -22.41 3.71
N GLY A 223 -25.61 -23.25 3.69
CA GLY A 223 -24.44 -23.08 2.84
C GLY A 223 -24.34 -24.22 1.85
N ALA A 224 -23.87 -23.92 0.63
CA ALA A 224 -23.59 -24.94 -0.37
C ALA A 224 -22.40 -25.81 0.09
N SER A 225 -22.22 -26.97 -0.54
CA SER A 225 -21.11 -27.90 -0.30
C SER A 225 -19.70 -27.36 -0.65
N GLY A 226 -19.55 -26.04 -0.79
CA GLY A 226 -18.35 -25.37 -1.29
C GLY A 226 -18.06 -25.75 -2.75
N ALA A 227 -18.47 -24.91 -3.70
CA ALA A 227 -18.16 -25.10 -5.12
C ALA A 227 -17.06 -24.11 -5.54
N PHE A 228 -15.92 -24.63 -6.01
CA PHE A 228 -14.75 -23.81 -6.33
C PHE A 228 -14.31 -23.95 -7.79
N GLY A 229 -15.27 -24.09 -8.70
CA GLY A 229 -15.00 -24.16 -10.14
C GLY A 229 -14.42 -22.86 -10.68
N SER A 230 -13.32 -22.94 -11.43
CA SER A 230 -12.63 -21.80 -12.03
C SER A 230 -13.24 -21.34 -13.36
N VAL A 231 -14.02 -22.21 -14.03
CA VAL A 231 -14.62 -21.90 -15.34
C VAL A 231 -15.50 -20.64 -15.29
N PRO A 232 -16.42 -20.46 -14.32
CA PRO A 232 -17.22 -19.24 -14.24
C PRO A 232 -16.39 -17.97 -13.99
N LEU A 233 -15.26 -18.07 -13.28
CA LEU A 233 -14.37 -16.93 -13.04
C LEU A 233 -13.68 -16.49 -14.32
N PHE A 234 -13.15 -17.44 -15.11
CA PHE A 234 -12.57 -17.14 -16.41
C PHE A 234 -13.63 -16.64 -17.39
N ALA A 235 -14.76 -17.31 -17.48
CA ALA A 235 -15.86 -16.92 -18.37
C ALA A 235 -16.39 -15.52 -18.02
N GLY A 236 -16.61 -15.23 -16.74
CA GLY A 236 -17.03 -13.92 -16.26
C GLY A 236 -16.00 -12.84 -16.57
N THR A 237 -14.71 -13.10 -16.31
CA THR A 237 -13.62 -12.16 -16.62
C THR A 237 -13.55 -11.88 -18.12
N LEU A 238 -13.60 -12.90 -18.97
CA LEU A 238 -13.58 -12.77 -20.42
C LEU A 238 -14.81 -12.02 -20.94
N LEU A 239 -16.00 -12.31 -20.41
CA LEU A 239 -17.24 -11.63 -20.78
C LEU A 239 -17.21 -10.14 -20.42
N ILE A 240 -16.82 -9.79 -19.19
CA ILE A 240 -16.67 -8.40 -18.75
C ILE A 240 -15.63 -7.69 -19.61
N SER A 241 -14.49 -8.33 -19.87
CA SER A 241 -13.43 -7.77 -20.71
C SER A 241 -13.89 -7.53 -22.14
N PHE A 242 -14.64 -8.48 -22.70
CA PHE A 242 -15.19 -8.37 -24.05
C PHE A 242 -16.16 -7.18 -24.16
N ILE A 243 -17.11 -7.06 -23.22
CA ILE A 243 -18.05 -5.93 -23.17
C ILE A 243 -17.29 -4.60 -22.99
N ALA A 244 -16.31 -4.57 -22.09
CA ALA A 244 -15.49 -3.38 -21.86
C ALA A 244 -14.75 -2.94 -23.13
N LEU A 245 -14.14 -3.88 -23.86
CA LEU A 245 -13.44 -3.59 -25.12
C LEU A 245 -14.40 -3.16 -26.23
N LEU A 246 -15.59 -3.74 -26.32
CA LEU A 246 -16.61 -3.31 -27.28
C LEU A 246 -17.02 -1.84 -27.09
N VAL A 247 -16.94 -1.32 -25.87
CA VAL A 247 -17.20 0.10 -25.58
C VAL A 247 -15.95 0.94 -25.74
N ALA A 248 -14.85 0.53 -25.10
CA ALA A 248 -13.66 1.34 -24.96
C ALA A 248 -12.88 1.48 -26.27
N VAL A 249 -12.81 0.41 -27.08
CA VAL A 249 -12.02 0.44 -28.32
C VAL A 249 -12.63 1.39 -29.34
N PRO A 250 -13.93 1.28 -29.71
CA PRO A 250 -14.50 2.20 -30.69
C PRO A 250 -14.48 3.65 -30.20
N ILE A 251 -14.89 3.91 -28.96
CA ILE A 251 -14.97 5.28 -28.45
C ILE A 251 -13.57 5.88 -28.27
N GLY A 252 -12.65 5.13 -27.68
CA GLY A 252 -11.27 5.57 -27.44
C GLY A 252 -10.50 5.82 -28.74
N LEU A 253 -10.60 4.89 -29.71
CA LEU A 253 -9.94 5.02 -31.01
C LEU A 253 -10.52 6.18 -31.82
N MET A 254 -11.84 6.34 -31.87
CA MET A 254 -12.45 7.46 -32.58
C MET A 254 -12.12 8.80 -31.93
N ALA A 255 -12.07 8.86 -30.59
CA ALA A 255 -11.62 10.06 -29.89
C ALA A 255 -10.16 10.39 -30.21
N ALA A 256 -9.28 9.38 -30.29
CA ALA A 256 -7.88 9.57 -30.66
C ALA A 256 -7.71 10.06 -32.10
N ILE A 257 -8.36 9.41 -33.06
CA ILE A 257 -8.33 9.83 -34.48
C ILE A 257 -8.84 11.26 -34.61
N TYR A 258 -9.96 11.59 -33.96
CA TYR A 258 -10.51 12.94 -34.00
C TYR A 258 -9.55 13.97 -33.39
N LEU A 259 -8.93 13.68 -32.25
CA LEU A 259 -8.01 14.62 -31.59
C LEU A 259 -6.68 14.80 -32.31
N ALA A 260 -6.13 13.72 -32.89
CA ALA A 260 -4.90 13.76 -33.64
C ALA A 260 -5.10 14.44 -35.00
N ASP A 261 -6.13 14.02 -35.72
CA ASP A 261 -6.26 14.31 -37.13
C ASP A 261 -7.37 15.28 -37.49
N TYR A 262 -8.33 15.65 -36.63
CA TYR A 262 -9.45 16.54 -37.02
C TYR A 262 -9.63 17.76 -36.11
N ALA A 263 -9.26 17.66 -34.83
CA ALA A 263 -9.54 18.66 -33.84
C ALA A 263 -8.74 19.96 -34.08
N SER A 264 -9.40 21.10 -33.88
CA SER A 264 -8.71 22.39 -33.83
C SER A 264 -7.79 22.46 -32.59
N PRO A 265 -6.72 23.28 -32.61
CA PRO A 265 -5.81 23.41 -31.47
C PRO A 265 -6.52 23.77 -30.16
N ARG A 266 -7.59 24.58 -30.24
CA ARG A 266 -8.41 24.96 -29.09
C ARG A 266 -9.20 23.78 -28.52
N LEU A 267 -9.81 22.96 -29.39
CA LEU A 267 -10.56 21.79 -28.92
C LEU A 267 -9.62 20.76 -28.30
N ARG A 268 -8.47 20.52 -28.93
CA ARG A 268 -7.44 19.62 -28.40
C ARG A 268 -6.95 20.06 -27.02
N SER A 269 -6.72 21.36 -26.80
CA SER A 269 -6.25 21.88 -25.51
C SER A 269 -7.23 21.68 -24.35
N TYR A 270 -8.52 21.47 -24.61
CA TYR A 270 -9.51 21.16 -23.57
C TYR A 270 -9.83 19.67 -23.48
N ALA A 271 -10.04 19.02 -24.62
CA ALA A 271 -10.49 17.64 -24.66
C ALA A 271 -9.42 16.64 -24.16
N LYS A 272 -8.14 16.85 -24.49
CA LYS A 272 -7.06 15.95 -24.05
C LYS A 272 -6.90 15.95 -22.52
N PRO A 273 -6.81 17.10 -21.82
CA PRO A 273 -6.80 17.12 -20.36
C PRO A 273 -8.05 16.49 -19.72
N VAL A 274 -9.25 16.69 -20.30
CA VAL A 274 -10.47 16.06 -19.77
C VAL A 274 -10.40 14.55 -19.85
N LEU A 275 -9.91 13.99 -20.96
CA LEU A 275 -9.69 12.53 -21.08
C LEU A 275 -8.66 12.04 -20.06
N GLU A 276 -7.57 12.78 -19.84
CA GLU A 276 -6.55 12.42 -18.84
C GLU A 276 -7.10 12.49 -17.39
N VAL A 277 -7.96 13.46 -17.09
CA VAL A 277 -8.63 13.57 -15.78
C VAL A 277 -9.55 12.36 -15.54
N LEU A 278 -10.24 11.87 -16.56
CA LEU A 278 -11.06 10.65 -16.45
C LEU A 278 -10.21 9.42 -16.06
N ALA A 279 -8.95 9.34 -16.49
CA ALA A 279 -8.03 8.28 -16.06
C ALA A 279 -7.62 8.37 -14.59
N GLY A 280 -7.74 9.56 -13.98
CA GLY A 280 -7.38 9.81 -12.58
C GLY A 280 -8.46 9.45 -11.57
N VAL A 281 -9.67 9.06 -12.02
CA VAL A 281 -10.76 8.66 -11.12
C VAL A 281 -10.38 7.33 -10.44
N PRO A 282 -10.43 7.25 -9.09
CA PRO A 282 -10.09 6.02 -8.39
C PRO A 282 -11.00 4.86 -8.80
N THR A 283 -10.41 3.69 -9.06
CA THR A 283 -11.15 2.49 -9.51
C THR A 283 -12.26 2.06 -8.56
N VAL A 284 -12.08 2.31 -7.25
CA VAL A 284 -13.10 2.06 -6.23
C VAL A 284 -14.37 2.90 -6.45
N VAL A 285 -14.24 4.14 -6.93
CA VAL A 285 -15.39 5.00 -7.24
C VAL A 285 -16.21 4.41 -8.38
N TYR A 286 -15.54 3.93 -9.43
CA TYR A 286 -16.19 3.20 -10.53
C TYR A 286 -16.90 1.93 -10.03
N GLY A 287 -16.27 1.17 -9.14
CA GLY A 287 -16.89 -0.03 -8.54
C GLY A 287 -18.18 0.27 -7.77
N PHE A 288 -18.18 1.29 -6.92
CA PHE A 288 -19.39 1.72 -6.20
C PHE A 288 -20.46 2.26 -7.15
N PHE A 289 -20.09 3.05 -8.16
CA PHE A 289 -21.03 3.53 -9.17
C PHE A 289 -21.67 2.37 -9.97
N ALA A 290 -20.87 1.36 -10.34
CA ALA A 290 -21.36 0.17 -11.01
C ALA A 290 -22.40 -0.56 -10.16
N ALA A 291 -22.10 -0.79 -8.88
CA ALA A 291 -22.95 -1.57 -7.98
C ALA A 291 -24.22 -0.82 -7.52
N LEU A 292 -24.12 0.47 -7.23
CA LEU A 292 -25.21 1.23 -6.60
C LEU A 292 -26.07 2.00 -7.60
N THR A 293 -25.56 2.28 -8.80
CA THR A 293 -26.26 3.10 -9.79
C THR A 293 -26.52 2.31 -11.07
N LEU A 294 -25.47 1.85 -11.74
CA LEU A 294 -25.63 1.27 -13.07
C LEU A 294 -26.30 -0.11 -13.04
N ALA A 295 -25.90 -0.99 -12.12
CA ALA A 295 -26.48 -2.32 -12.00
C ALA A 295 -27.98 -2.29 -11.66
N PRO A 296 -28.47 -1.50 -10.69
CA PRO A 296 -29.91 -1.32 -10.47
C PRO A 296 -30.63 -0.73 -11.68
N ALA A 297 -30.02 0.22 -12.38
CA ALA A 297 -30.62 0.82 -13.59
C ALA A 297 -30.78 -0.20 -14.73
N ILE A 298 -29.76 -1.01 -14.99
CA ILE A 298 -29.80 -2.09 -16.00
C ILE A 298 -30.83 -3.14 -15.62
N ARG A 299 -30.88 -3.53 -14.35
CA ARG A 299 -31.88 -4.48 -13.85
C ARG A 299 -33.30 -3.94 -14.04
N GLY A 300 -33.56 -2.71 -13.62
CA GLY A 300 -34.89 -2.09 -13.76
C GLY A 300 -35.32 -1.95 -15.22
N ALA A 301 -34.39 -1.61 -16.12
CA ALA A 301 -34.67 -1.59 -17.56
C ALA A 301 -34.99 -2.99 -18.10
N GLY A 302 -34.26 -4.01 -17.67
CA GLY A 302 -34.54 -5.41 -18.03
C GLY A 302 -35.89 -5.90 -17.53
N GLU A 303 -36.22 -5.65 -16.27
CA GLU A 303 -37.51 -6.00 -15.66
C GLU A 303 -38.68 -5.29 -16.38
N ALA A 304 -38.50 -4.03 -16.78
CA ALA A 304 -39.49 -3.30 -17.58
C ALA A 304 -39.74 -3.91 -18.97
N MET A 305 -38.74 -4.61 -19.53
CA MET A 305 -38.85 -5.37 -20.78
C MET A 305 -39.32 -6.82 -20.55
N GLY A 306 -39.67 -7.20 -19.31
CA GLY A 306 -40.09 -8.55 -18.96
C GLY A 306 -38.95 -9.57 -18.83
N MET A 307 -37.70 -9.11 -18.72
CA MET A 307 -36.52 -9.96 -18.57
C MET A 307 -36.11 -10.12 -17.10
N THR A 308 -35.68 -11.32 -16.72
CA THR A 308 -35.08 -11.57 -15.40
C THR A 308 -33.60 -11.20 -15.43
N VAL A 309 -33.23 -10.07 -14.83
CA VAL A 309 -31.85 -9.55 -14.79
C VAL A 309 -31.32 -9.54 -13.36
N SER A 310 -30.14 -10.13 -13.15
CA SER A 310 -29.44 -10.06 -11.87
C SER A 310 -28.78 -8.69 -11.67
N SER A 311 -28.79 -8.20 -10.43
CA SER A 311 -28.01 -7.02 -10.04
C SER A 311 -26.49 -7.26 -10.16
N GLU A 312 -26.03 -8.51 -10.19
CA GLU A 312 -24.63 -8.87 -10.41
C GLU A 312 -24.33 -9.14 -11.90
N SER A 313 -24.87 -8.30 -12.81
CA SER A 313 -24.72 -8.53 -14.24
C SER A 313 -23.32 -8.16 -14.76
N ALA A 314 -22.76 -9.04 -15.60
CA ALA A 314 -21.50 -8.78 -16.33
C ALA A 314 -21.61 -7.55 -17.25
N LEU A 315 -22.81 -7.21 -17.71
CA LEU A 315 -23.07 -6.03 -18.52
C LEU A 315 -22.79 -4.74 -17.74
N ALA A 316 -23.29 -4.61 -16.51
CA ALA A 316 -23.04 -3.44 -15.68
C ALA A 316 -21.54 -3.24 -15.41
N ALA A 317 -20.86 -4.31 -14.99
CA ALA A 317 -19.43 -4.29 -14.75
C ALA A 317 -18.64 -3.96 -16.03
N GLY A 318 -18.97 -4.61 -17.15
CA GLY A 318 -18.32 -4.41 -18.44
C GLY A 318 -18.47 -2.99 -18.98
N LEU A 319 -19.65 -2.38 -18.88
CA LEU A 319 -19.89 -1.01 -19.32
C LEU A 319 -19.06 0.01 -18.51
N VAL A 320 -19.05 -0.11 -17.19
CA VAL A 320 -18.25 0.79 -16.33
C VAL A 320 -16.76 0.61 -16.59
N MET A 321 -16.29 -0.63 -16.68
CA MET A 321 -14.90 -0.92 -17.06
C MET A 321 -14.58 -0.37 -18.45
N GLY A 322 -15.51 -0.45 -19.40
CA GLY A 322 -15.37 0.15 -20.72
C GLY A 322 -15.11 1.65 -20.63
N VAL A 323 -15.94 2.39 -19.87
CA VAL A 323 -15.75 3.84 -19.66
C VAL A 323 -14.40 4.15 -19.01
N MET A 324 -14.00 3.36 -18.01
CA MET A 324 -12.69 3.51 -17.35
C MET A 324 -11.51 3.29 -18.32
N ILE A 325 -11.66 2.42 -19.32
CA ILE A 325 -10.59 2.09 -20.28
C ILE A 325 -10.51 3.11 -21.44
N ILE A 326 -11.57 3.89 -21.71
CA ILE A 326 -11.61 4.90 -22.80
C ILE A 326 -10.38 5.84 -22.78
N PRO A 327 -10.01 6.48 -21.65
CA PRO A 327 -8.85 7.37 -21.59
C PRO A 327 -7.54 6.69 -21.97
N PHE A 328 -7.35 5.43 -21.53
CA PHE A 328 -6.15 4.66 -21.83
C PHE A 328 -6.06 4.33 -23.31
N VAL A 329 -7.14 3.81 -23.91
CA VAL A 329 -7.18 3.51 -25.34
C VAL A 329 -7.00 4.78 -26.16
N SER A 330 -7.67 5.87 -25.79
CA SER A 330 -7.58 7.14 -26.51
C SER A 330 -6.19 7.75 -26.42
N SER A 331 -5.56 7.76 -25.23
CA SER A 331 -4.23 8.34 -25.08
C SER A 331 -3.16 7.53 -25.81
N LEU A 332 -3.17 6.21 -25.65
CA LEU A 332 -2.21 5.34 -26.35
C LEU A 332 -2.38 5.42 -27.87
N SER A 333 -3.62 5.46 -28.36
CA SER A 333 -3.87 5.57 -29.80
C SER A 333 -3.47 6.95 -30.34
N ASP A 334 -3.72 8.03 -29.61
CA ASP A 334 -3.30 9.39 -29.99
C ASP A 334 -1.77 9.49 -30.09
N ASP A 335 -1.04 8.92 -29.12
CA ASP A 335 0.43 8.90 -29.14
C ASP A 335 0.97 8.12 -30.36
N VAL A 336 0.37 6.97 -30.68
CA VAL A 336 0.73 6.16 -31.85
C VAL A 336 0.43 6.90 -33.16
N ILE A 337 -0.73 7.56 -33.28
CA ILE A 337 -1.11 8.29 -34.49
C ILE A 337 -0.18 9.49 -34.71
N ASN A 338 0.13 10.25 -33.67
CA ASN A 338 1.03 11.41 -33.77
C ASN A 338 2.51 11.00 -33.96
N ALA A 339 2.88 9.74 -33.71
CA ALA A 339 4.23 9.24 -33.99
C ALA A 339 4.49 9.00 -35.48
N VAL A 340 3.46 8.96 -36.33
CA VAL A 340 3.59 8.81 -37.78
C VAL A 340 4.18 10.10 -38.38
N PRO A 341 5.32 10.04 -39.12
CA PRO A 341 5.94 11.22 -39.72
C PRO A 341 5.00 12.00 -40.65
N GLN A 342 5.00 13.32 -40.54
CA GLN A 342 4.19 14.21 -41.38
C GLN A 342 4.44 14.02 -42.88
N SER A 343 5.68 13.69 -43.28
CA SER A 343 6.03 13.44 -44.67
C SER A 343 5.25 12.29 -45.32
N LEU A 344 4.86 11.27 -44.54
CA LEU A 344 4.03 10.17 -45.06
C LEU A 344 2.59 10.62 -45.32
N ARG A 345 2.08 11.50 -44.46
CA ARG A 345 0.74 12.10 -44.61
C ARG A 345 0.72 13.03 -45.83
N ASP A 346 1.74 13.87 -45.98
CA ASP A 346 1.86 14.79 -47.11
C ASP A 346 2.02 14.03 -48.45
N ALA A 347 2.74 12.90 -48.45
CA ALA A 347 2.85 12.02 -49.61
C ALA A 347 1.51 11.37 -49.98
N ALA A 348 0.71 10.94 -49.01
CA ALA A 348 -0.64 10.40 -49.25
C ALA A 348 -1.56 11.46 -49.88
N TYR A 349 -1.54 12.69 -49.37
CA TYR A 349 -2.29 13.81 -49.96
C TYR A 349 -1.84 14.12 -51.39
N ALA A 350 -0.53 14.04 -51.68
CA ALA A 350 0.00 14.25 -53.03
C ALA A 350 -0.47 13.17 -54.04
N LEU A 351 -0.81 11.97 -53.56
CA LEU A 351 -1.41 10.89 -54.36
C LEU A 351 -2.93 11.01 -54.51
N GLY A 352 -3.54 12.06 -53.94
CA GLY A 352 -4.98 12.33 -54.03
C GLY A 352 -5.82 11.68 -52.92
N ALA A 353 -5.20 11.12 -51.88
CA ALA A 353 -5.93 10.61 -50.71
C ALA A 353 -6.61 11.77 -49.96
N THR A 354 -7.80 11.52 -49.44
CA THR A 354 -8.50 12.40 -48.52
C THR A 354 -8.03 12.20 -47.09
N ARG A 355 -8.36 13.16 -46.21
CA ARG A 355 -8.02 13.10 -44.77
C ARG A 355 -8.58 11.89 -44.03
N SER A 356 -9.68 11.29 -44.52
CA SER A 356 -10.24 10.05 -43.98
C SER A 356 -9.59 8.79 -44.54
N GLU A 357 -8.96 8.87 -45.71
CA GLU A 357 -8.24 7.77 -46.34
C GLU A 357 -6.77 7.70 -45.90
N THR A 358 -6.24 8.78 -45.31
CA THR A 358 -4.87 8.93 -44.81
C THR A 358 -4.76 8.47 -43.35
#